data_AF-A0ABC8RPK6-F1
#
_entry.id   AF-A0ABC8RPK6-F1
#
_cell.length_a   1.000
_cell.length_b   1.000
_cell.length_c   1.000
_cell.angle_alpha   90.00
_cell.angle_beta   90.00
_cell.angle_gamma   90.00
#
_symmetry.space_group_name_H-M   'P 1'
#
loop_
_entity.id
_entity.type
_entity.pdbx_description
1 polymer ?
#
loop_
_entity_poly.entity_id
_entity_poly.type
_entity_poly.pdbx_seq_one_letter_code
_entity_poly.pdbx_strand_id
1 'polypeptide(L)'
;MDLAEKSLTLRRVMDTAKQVTKSGSLNEFSMVLLNNTLSLPLGIVLVLVFNEMEYLSRTPLLRIPTFWLVITMSGFLGLAISFTSMWFLHQTGATTYSLVGSLNKIPLSIAGILLFNVPTSLENSVSIFFGLLAGVFFARAKMQERSQP
;
A
#
# COMPACT_ATOMS: atom_id res chain seq x y z
N MET A 1 -35.71 10.73 -7.23
CA MET A 1 -35.78 11.40 -5.91
C MET A 1 -34.87 10.72 -4.87
N ASP A 2 -34.82 9.38 -4.86
CA ASP A 2 -34.08 8.55 -3.87
C ASP A 2 -32.51 8.68 -3.91
N LEU A 3 -31.90 8.88 -5.08
CA LEU A 3 -30.42 9.00 -5.20
C LEU A 3 -29.86 10.29 -4.60
N ALA A 4 -30.60 11.40 -4.71
CA ALA A 4 -30.19 12.70 -4.18
C ALA A 4 -30.29 12.76 -2.65
N GLU A 5 -31.26 12.04 -2.09
CA GLU A 5 -31.43 11.94 -0.64
C GLU A 5 -30.30 11.12 -0.01
N LYS A 6 -29.97 9.95 -0.60
CA LYS A 6 -28.85 9.11 -0.14
C LYS A 6 -27.51 9.84 -0.22
N SER A 7 -27.26 10.63 -1.27
CA SER A 7 -26.02 11.40 -1.39
C SER A 7 -25.92 12.51 -0.34
N LEU A 8 -27.03 13.16 0.01
CA LEU A 8 -27.12 14.14 1.09
C LEU A 8 -26.90 13.51 2.47
N THR A 9 -27.46 12.31 2.72
CA THR A 9 -27.21 11.57 3.96
C THR A 9 -25.74 11.19 4.08
N LEU A 10 -25.12 10.72 3.00
CA LEU A 10 -23.70 10.35 2.96
C LEU A 10 -22.78 11.55 3.20
N ARG A 11 -23.11 12.71 2.61
CA ARG A 11 -22.41 13.98 2.87
C ARG A 11 -22.51 14.39 4.33
N ARG A 12 -23.71 14.34 4.90
CA ARG A 12 -23.93 14.67 6.32
C ARG A 12 -23.19 13.73 7.26
N VAL A 13 -23.16 12.42 6.96
CA VAL A 13 -22.38 11.43 7.72
C VAL A 13 -20.89 11.70 7.61
N MET A 14 -20.39 12.03 6.41
CA MET A 14 -18.99 12.38 6.18
C MET A 14 -18.58 13.66 6.93
N ASP A 15 -19.43 14.70 6.91
CA ASP A 15 -19.19 15.95 7.63
C ASP A 15 -19.23 15.75 9.15
N THR A 16 -20.18 14.93 9.63
CA THR A 16 -20.25 14.54 11.04
C THR A 16 -19.00 13.76 11.44
N ALA A 17 -18.60 12.75 10.65
CA ALA A 17 -17.38 11.98 10.85
C ALA A 17 -16.14 12.89 10.90
N LYS A 18 -16.07 13.90 10.03
CA LYS A 18 -14.99 14.89 9.99
C LYS A 18 -14.95 15.79 11.24
N GLN A 19 -16.10 16.07 11.86
CA GLN A 19 -16.18 16.80 13.14
C GLN A 19 -15.79 15.94 14.35
N VAL A 20 -16.19 14.66 14.40
CA VAL A 20 -15.80 13.75 15.50
C VAL A 20 -14.36 13.27 15.38
N THR A 21 -13.83 13.24 14.15
CA THR A 21 -12.42 13.02 13.92
C THR A 21 -11.69 14.28 14.35
N LYS A 22 -11.23 14.32 15.61
CA LYS A 22 -10.16 15.25 15.97
C LYS A 22 -8.98 14.92 15.08
N SER A 23 -8.82 15.71 14.01
CA SER A 23 -7.55 15.92 13.31
C SER A 23 -6.63 16.61 14.32
N GLY A 24 -6.23 15.88 15.37
CA GLY A 24 -5.05 16.26 16.11
C GLY A 24 -3.91 16.35 15.11
N SER A 25 -3.06 17.36 15.24
CA SER A 25 -1.80 17.43 14.53
C SER A 25 -0.94 16.23 14.97
N LEU A 26 -1.27 15.04 14.46
CA LEU A 26 -0.48 13.85 14.67
C LEU A 26 0.80 14.10 13.90
N ASN A 27 1.88 14.28 14.65
CA ASN A 27 3.23 14.31 14.13
C ASN A 27 3.43 13.11 13.18
N GLU A 28 4.20 13.26 12.10
CA GLU A 28 4.39 12.22 11.08
C GLU A 28 4.84 10.90 11.72
N PHE A 29 5.68 10.99 12.75
CA PHE A 29 6.11 9.86 13.55
C PHE A 29 4.95 9.14 14.26
N SER A 30 3.99 9.90 14.80
CA SER A 30 2.80 9.35 15.45
C SER A 30 1.86 8.68 14.45
N MET A 31 1.70 9.23 13.24
CA MET A 31 0.92 8.59 12.17
C MET A 31 1.54 7.25 11.75
N VAL A 32 2.86 7.20 11.60
CA VAL A 32 3.59 5.97 11.22
C VAL A 32 3.49 4.92 12.33
N LEU A 33 3.75 5.30 13.58
CA LEU A 33 3.64 4.39 14.72
C LEU A 33 2.21 3.85 14.89
N LEU A 34 1.20 4.69 14.76
CA LEU A 34 -0.20 4.27 14.87
C LEU A 34 -0.56 3.29 13.76
N ASN A 35 -0.16 3.57 12.51
CA ASN A 35 -0.43 2.69 11.38
C ASN A 35 0.22 1.30 11.54
N ASN A 36 1.49 1.27 11.96
CA ASN A 36 2.19 0.01 12.18
C ASN A 36 1.63 -0.76 13.39
N THR A 37 1.32 -0.06 14.49
CA THR A 37 0.77 -0.70 15.71
C THR A 37 -0.63 -1.28 15.46
N LEU A 38 -1.49 -0.54 14.76
CA LEU A 38 -2.85 -0.99 14.44
C LEU A 38 -2.86 -2.17 13.45
N SER A 39 -1.79 -2.31 12.66
CA SER A 39 -1.60 -3.46 11.76
C SER A 39 -1.23 -4.74 12.53
N LEU A 40 -0.68 -4.65 13.75
CA LEU A 40 -0.25 -5.84 14.52
C LEU A 40 -1.42 -6.74 14.95
N PRO A 41 -2.51 -6.24 15.56
CA PRO A 41 -3.67 -7.09 15.88
C PRO A 41 -4.25 -7.80 14.67
N LEU A 42 -4.39 -7.07 13.55
CA LEU A 42 -4.85 -7.65 12.29
C LEU A 42 -3.89 -8.74 11.80
N GLY A 43 -2.59 -8.47 11.81
CA GLY A 43 -1.55 -9.44 11.45
C GLY A 43 -1.59 -10.71 12.30
N ILE A 44 -1.77 -10.58 13.62
CA ILE A 44 -1.90 -11.72 14.54
C ILE A 44 -3.13 -12.56 14.18
N VAL A 45 -4.28 -11.91 13.92
CA VAL A 45 -5.50 -12.63 13.51
C VAL A 45 -5.26 -13.41 12.22
N LEU A 46 -4.63 -12.80 11.21
CA LEU A 46 -4.30 -13.50 9.96
C LEU A 46 -3.36 -14.68 10.22
N VAL A 47 -2.30 -14.50 11.01
CA VAL A 47 -1.34 -15.58 11.38
C VAL A 47 -2.04 -16.78 12.01
N LEU A 48 -3.03 -16.53 12.87
CA LEU A 48 -3.84 -17.59 13.49
C LEU A 48 -4.77 -18.27 12.50
N VAL A 49 -5.47 -17.50 11.65
CA VAL A 49 -6.41 -18.04 10.64
C VAL A 49 -5.70 -18.91 9.60
N PHE A 50 -4.52 -18.50 9.15
CA PHE A 50 -3.71 -19.26 8.19
C PHE A 50 -2.84 -20.35 8.85
N ASN A 51 -2.91 -20.49 10.17
CA ASN A 51 -2.21 -21.51 10.95
C ASN A 51 -0.68 -21.53 10.74
N GLU A 52 -0.10 -20.34 10.53
CA GLU A 52 1.35 -20.16 10.31
C GLU A 52 2.18 -20.63 11.52
N MET A 53 1.61 -20.59 12.73
CA MET A 53 2.27 -21.06 13.96
C MET A 53 2.64 -22.54 13.89
N GLU A 54 1.78 -23.37 13.28
CA GLU A 54 2.07 -24.80 13.10
C GLU A 54 3.16 -25.03 12.05
N TYR A 55 3.15 -24.25 10.97
CA TYR A 55 4.18 -24.27 9.93
C TYR A 55 5.56 -23.87 10.47
N LEU A 56 5.63 -22.78 11.24
CA LEU A 56 6.87 -22.29 11.85
C LEU A 56 7.42 -23.24 12.92
N SER A 57 6.55 -24.00 13.60
CA SER A 57 6.98 -25.00 14.59
C SER A 57 7.62 -26.23 13.95
N ARG A 58 7.19 -26.60 12.74
CA ARG A 58 7.69 -27.77 12.00
C ARG A 58 8.93 -27.44 11.15
N THR A 59 9.12 -26.18 10.79
CA THR A 59 10.25 -25.74 9.95
C THR A 59 11.39 -25.18 10.81
N PRO A 60 12.66 -25.53 10.55
CA PRO A 60 13.80 -25.04 11.33
C PRO A 60 14.18 -23.58 11.00
N LEU A 61 13.32 -22.82 10.30
CA LEU A 61 13.60 -21.46 9.83
C LEU A 61 13.99 -20.51 10.98
N LEU A 62 13.31 -20.64 12.12
CA LEU A 62 13.56 -19.83 13.32
C LEU A 62 14.93 -20.09 13.98
N ARG A 63 15.64 -21.17 13.61
CA ARG A 63 16.98 -21.46 14.12
C ARG A 63 18.09 -20.85 13.27
N ILE A 64 17.78 -20.32 12.09
CA ILE A 64 18.77 -19.83 11.13
C ILE A 64 19.06 -18.35 11.42
N PRO A 65 20.31 -17.96 11.77
CA PRO A 65 20.64 -16.55 12.04
C PRO A 65 20.40 -15.62 10.84
N THR A 66 20.68 -16.12 9.63
CA THR A 66 20.44 -15.38 8.39
C THR A 66 18.97 -15.06 8.17
N PHE A 67 18.06 -15.94 8.58
CA PHE A 67 16.62 -15.70 8.50
C PHE A 67 16.20 -14.52 9.38
N TRP A 68 16.68 -14.48 10.63
CA TRP A 68 16.46 -13.34 11.53
C TRP A 68 17.06 -12.05 11.00
N LEU A 69 18.26 -12.09 10.42
CA LEU A 69 18.89 -10.93 9.80
C LEU A 69 18.04 -10.38 8.64
N VAL A 70 17.58 -11.24 7.73
CA VAL A 70 16.75 -10.84 6.58
C VAL A 70 15.41 -10.29 7.04
N ILE A 71 14.75 -10.93 8.01
CA ILE A 71 13.48 -10.44 8.58
C ILE A 71 13.67 -9.08 9.25
N THR A 72 14.71 -8.92 10.05
CA THR A 72 14.97 -7.65 10.76
C THR A 72 15.28 -6.53 9.77
N MET A 73 16.11 -6.79 8.75
CA MET A 73 16.41 -5.83 7.69
C MET A 73 15.16 -5.49 6.86
N SER A 74 14.33 -6.48 6.54
CA SER A 74 13.05 -6.27 5.86
C SER A 74 12.12 -5.39 6.70
N GLY A 75 12.02 -5.64 8.01
CA GLY A 75 11.27 -4.80 8.94
C GLY A 75 11.78 -3.36 8.97
N PHE A 76 13.10 -3.16 9.02
CA PHE A 76 13.69 -1.82 9.00
C PHE A 76 13.40 -1.07 7.69
N LEU A 77 13.57 -1.73 6.53
CA LEU A 77 13.21 -1.16 5.23
C LEU A 77 11.71 -0.87 5.12
N GLY A 78 10.87 -1.75 5.66
CA GLY A 78 9.42 -1.56 5.75
C GLY A 78 9.05 -0.33 6.57
N LEU A 79 9.70 -0.11 7.71
CA LEU A 79 9.53 1.11 8.52
C LEU A 79 9.98 2.37 7.75
N ALA A 80 11.10 2.31 7.04
CA ALA A 80 11.58 3.42 6.21
C ALA A 80 10.59 3.77 5.09
N ILE A 81 10.01 2.77 4.41
CA ILE A 81 8.96 2.96 3.41
C ILE A 81 7.70 3.55 4.04
N SER A 82 7.28 3.06 5.21
CA SER A 82 6.11 3.58 5.92
C SER A 82 6.31 5.04 6.31
N PHE A 83 7.50 5.41 6.78
CA PHE A 83 7.84 6.78 7.17
C PHE A 83 7.85 7.73 5.98
N THR A 84 8.61 7.37 4.94
CA THR A 84 8.67 8.18 3.71
C THR A 84 7.30 8.30 3.03
N SER A 85 6.47 7.27 3.07
CA SER A 85 5.10 7.30 2.55
C SER A 85 4.20 8.29 3.29
N MET A 86 4.19 8.23 4.62
CA MET A 86 3.39 9.14 5.45
C MET A 86 3.89 10.59 5.33
N TRP A 87 5.21 10.79 5.31
CA TRP A 87 5.81 12.09 5.08
C TRP A 87 5.42 12.66 3.70
N PHE A 88 5.51 11.86 2.64
CA PHE A 88 5.10 12.29 1.30
C PHE A 88 3.59 12.60 1.22
N LEU A 89 2.75 11.79 1.87
CA LEU A 89 1.31 12.02 1.95
C LEU A 89 1.00 13.33 2.70
N HIS A 90 1.72 13.63 3.78
CA HIS A 90 1.55 14.85 4.56
C HIS A 90 1.94 16.11 3.78
N GLN A 91 3.03 16.06 3.01
CA GLN A 91 3.51 17.21 2.22
C GLN A 91 2.72 17.46 0.93
N THR A 92 1.99 16.47 0.41
CA THR A 92 1.30 16.58 -0.89
C THR A 92 -0.21 16.45 -0.78
N GLY A 93 -0.71 15.25 -0.49
CA GLY A 93 -2.13 14.90 -0.43
C GLY A 93 -2.42 13.51 -1.00
N ALA A 94 -3.55 12.93 -0.59
CA ALA A 94 -3.91 11.54 -0.89
C ALA A 94 -3.97 11.21 -2.40
N THR A 95 -4.47 12.14 -3.22
CA THR A 95 -4.57 11.94 -4.68
C THR A 95 -3.20 11.86 -5.34
N THR A 96 -2.28 12.74 -4.96
CA THR A 96 -0.89 12.76 -5.48
C THR A 96 -0.12 11.54 -5.00
N TYR A 97 -0.23 11.19 -3.71
CA TYR A 97 0.35 9.97 -3.15
C TYR A 97 -0.08 8.72 -3.95
N SER A 98 -1.38 8.57 -4.20
CA SER A 98 -1.93 7.45 -4.97
C SER A 98 -1.47 7.43 -6.43
N LEU A 99 -1.33 8.60 -7.05
CA LEU A 99 -0.81 8.71 -8.42
C LEU A 99 0.65 8.25 -8.50
N VAL A 100 1.51 8.77 -7.62
CA VAL A 100 2.93 8.40 -7.57
C VAL A 100 3.11 6.91 -7.24
N GLY A 101 2.32 6.38 -6.31
CA GLY A 101 2.33 4.95 -6.01
C GLY A 101 1.93 4.08 -7.21
N SER A 102 1.02 4.56 -8.05
CA SER A 102 0.63 3.86 -9.29
C SER A 102 1.72 3.93 -10.36
N LEU A 103 2.38 5.08 -10.48
CA LEU A 103 3.52 5.27 -11.38
C LEU A 103 4.72 4.40 -10.97
N ASN A 104 5.01 4.26 -9.67
CA ASN A 104 6.12 3.46 -9.16
C ASN A 104 6.03 1.97 -9.55
N LYS A 105 4.82 1.46 -9.84
CA LYS A 105 4.63 0.07 -10.28
C LYS A 105 5.26 -0.22 -11.65
N ILE A 106 5.36 0.78 -12.53
CA ILE A 106 5.92 0.63 -13.87
C ILE A 106 7.43 0.35 -13.83
N PRO A 107 8.29 1.24 -13.26
CA PRO A 107 9.72 0.99 -13.19
C PRO A 107 10.03 -0.24 -12.33
N LEU A 108 9.25 -0.50 -11.26
CA LEU A 108 9.42 -1.71 -10.45
C LEU A 108 9.20 -2.99 -11.26
N SER A 109 8.16 -3.02 -12.10
CA SER A 109 7.87 -4.18 -12.95
C SER A 109 8.96 -4.39 -14.01
N ILE A 110 9.43 -3.31 -14.64
CA ILE A 110 10.53 -3.37 -15.62
C ILE A 110 11.81 -3.88 -14.94
N ALA A 111 12.16 -3.33 -13.77
CA ALA A 111 13.31 -3.77 -12.99
C ALA A 111 13.20 -5.24 -12.59
N GLY A 112 12.01 -5.71 -12.20
CA GLY A 112 11.78 -7.13 -11.87
C GLY A 112 12.06 -8.06 -13.05
N ILE A 113 11.60 -7.72 -14.25
CA ILE A 113 11.83 -8.52 -15.46
C ILE A 113 13.32 -8.58 -15.78
N LEU A 114 14.01 -7.43 -15.74
CA LEU A 114 15.43 -7.33 -16.08
C LEU A 114 16.34 -8.01 -15.04
N LEU A 115 16.06 -7.83 -13.75
CA LEU A 115 16.91 -8.35 -12.67
C LEU A 115 16.71 -9.85 -12.41
N PHE A 116 15.48 -10.36 -12.55
CA PHE A 116 15.17 -11.77 -12.27
C PHE A 116 15.13 -12.65 -13.53
N ASN A 117 15.42 -12.07 -14.71
CA ASN A 117 15.45 -12.75 -16.02
C ASN A 117 14.30 -13.77 -16.18
N VAL A 118 13.08 -13.30 -15.87
CA VAL A 118 11.89 -14.14 -15.79
C VAL A 118 11.65 -14.79 -17.15
N PRO A 119 11.40 -16.12 -17.23
CA PRO A 119 11.13 -16.78 -18.50
C PRO A 119 9.93 -16.12 -19.18
N THR A 120 10.20 -15.46 -20.29
CA THR A 120 9.24 -14.68 -21.07
C THR A 120 8.64 -15.57 -22.16
N SER A 121 7.65 -16.39 -21.79
CA SER A 121 6.75 -16.96 -22.80
C SER A 121 6.01 -15.83 -23.52
N LEU A 122 5.54 -16.06 -24.75
CA LEU A 122 4.84 -15.03 -25.52
C LEU A 122 3.59 -14.52 -24.76
N GLU A 123 2.85 -15.42 -24.10
CA GLU A 123 1.70 -15.09 -23.27
C GLU A 123 2.09 -14.21 -22.06
N ASN A 124 3.12 -14.60 -21.30
CA ASN A 124 3.56 -13.85 -20.13
C ASN A 124 4.03 -12.44 -20.51
N SER A 125 4.73 -12.33 -21.64
CA SER A 125 5.24 -11.05 -22.17
C SER A 125 4.10 -10.12 -22.57
N VAL A 126 3.07 -10.65 -23.23
CA VAL A 126 1.87 -9.90 -23.62
C VAL A 126 1.07 -9.47 -22.40
N SER A 127 0.89 -10.33 -21.39
CA SER A 127 0.22 -9.98 -20.13
C SER A 127 0.93 -8.86 -19.38
N ILE A 128 2.27 -8.92 -19.30
CA ILE A 128 3.09 -7.87 -18.71
C ILE A 128 2.93 -6.56 -19.48
N PHE A 129 2.99 -6.60 -20.81
CA PHE A 129 2.84 -5.43 -21.66
C PHE A 129 1.48 -4.75 -21.48
N PHE A 130 0.38 -5.52 -21.48
CA PHE A 130 -0.96 -4.98 -21.21
C PHE A 130 -1.10 -4.46 -19.78
N GLY A 131 -0.50 -5.12 -18.78
CA GLY A 131 -0.48 -4.64 -17.40
C GLY A 131 0.24 -3.30 -17.23
N LEU A 132 1.37 -3.13 -17.92
CA LEU A 132 2.11 -1.87 -17.96
C LEU A 132 1.31 -0.76 -18.67
N LEU A 133 0.72 -1.06 -19.83
CA LEU A 133 -0.14 -0.11 -20.53
C LEU A 133 -1.33 0.33 -19.67
N ALA A 134 -2.02 -0.62 -19.03
CA ALA A 134 -3.13 -0.31 -18.12
C ALA A 134 -2.67 0.60 -16.96
N GLY A 135 -1.49 0.35 -16.39
CA GLY A 135 -0.88 1.23 -15.37
C GLY A 135 -0.63 2.65 -15.87
N VAL A 136 -0.11 2.80 -17.10
CA VAL A 136 0.11 4.11 -17.74
C VAL A 136 -1.21 4.84 -17.98
N PHE A 137 -2.21 4.15 -18.56
CA PHE A 137 -3.54 4.73 -18.81
C PHE A 137 -4.22 5.17 -17.51
N PHE A 138 -4.17 4.35 -16.46
CA PHE A 138 -4.70 4.69 -15.14
C PHE A 138 -4.05 5.95 -14.57
N ALA A 139 -2.71 6.03 -14.60
CA ALA A 139 -1.99 7.20 -14.13
C ALA A 139 -2.36 8.46 -14.93
N ARG A 140 -2.47 8.33 -16.26
CA ARG A 140 -2.82 9.45 -17.14
C ARG A 140 -4.25 9.95 -16.92
N ALA A 141 -5.22 9.03 -16.79
CA ALA A 141 -6.62 9.38 -16.50
C ALA A 141 -6.73 10.12 -15.17
N LYS A 142 -6.01 9.66 -14.14
CA LYS A 142 -6.01 10.29 -12.82
C LYS A 142 -5.35 11.68 -12.81
N MET A 143 -4.36 11.92 -13.68
CA MET A 143 -3.79 13.27 -13.89
C MET A 143 -4.79 14.23 -14.56
N GLN A 144 -5.60 13.73 -15.49
CA GLN A 144 -6.61 14.52 -16.19
C GLN A 144 -7.78 14.90 -15.28
N GLU A 145 -8.24 14.00 -14.41
CA GLU A 145 -9.26 14.28 -13.39
C GLU A 145 -8.87 15.45 -12.49
N ARG A 146 -7.59 15.56 -12.11
CA ARG A 146 -7.06 16.68 -11.31
C ARG A 146 -7.00 18.00 -12.07
N SER A 147 -6.95 17.95 -13.40
CA SER A 147 -6.78 19.12 -14.27
C SER A 147 -8.12 19.73 -14.70
N GLN A 148 -9.23 19.05 -14.43
CA GLN A 148 -10.57 19.63 -14.54
C GLN A 148 -10.87 20.42 -13.26
N PRO A 149 -11.27 21.70 -13.36
CA PRO A 149 -11.52 22.58 -12.21
C PRO A 149 -12.72 22.15 -11.37
#